data_AF-X1CUF3-F1
#
_entry.id   AF-X1CUF3-F1
#
_cell.length_a   1.000
_cell.length_b   1.000
_cell.length_c   1.000
_cell.angle_alpha   90.00
_cell.angle_beta   90.00
_cell.angle_gamma   90.00
#
_symmetry.space_group_name_H-M   'P 1'
#
loop_
_entity.id
_entity.type
_entity.pdbx_description
1 polymer ?
#
loop_
_entity_poly.entity_id
_entity_poly.type
_entity_poly.pdbx_seq_one_letter_code
_entity_poly.pdbx_strand_id
1 'polypeptide(L)'
;NAKVVGVIQGPTVTRYEIHPAPGVKISKITNLSNDIALSFAVASVRIEAPIPGKKAVGIEVPNRKRINVYLKEILQSSEFQNGKYKLPIALGIDIGGKPIIADLAELPHLLIAGATGSGKSVCIN
;
A
#
# COMPACT_ATOMS: atom_id res chain seq x y z
N ASN A 1 24.51 -7.80 7.10
CA ASN A 1 23.27 -8.21 7.80
C ASN A 1 22.33 -7.04 7.89
N ALA A 2 21.14 -7.13 7.29
CA ALA A 2 20.09 -6.12 7.44
C ALA A 2 19.19 -6.51 8.63
N LYS A 3 18.59 -5.54 9.32
CA LYS A 3 17.71 -5.77 10.47
C LYS A 3 16.29 -5.33 10.16
N VAL A 4 15.31 -6.15 10.51
CA VAL A 4 13.90 -5.72 10.52
C VAL A 4 13.71 -4.81 11.72
N VAL A 5 13.24 -3.59 11.47
CA VAL A 5 13.04 -2.54 12.49
C VAL A 5 11.56 -2.23 12.73
N GLY A 6 10.68 -2.75 11.88
CA GLY A 6 9.24 -2.57 11.99
C GLY A 6 8.48 -3.53 11.09
N VAL A 7 7.24 -3.81 11.46
CA VAL A 7 6.29 -4.59 10.67
C VAL A 7 4.94 -3.91 10.72
N ILE A 8 4.35 -3.67 9.56
CA ILE A 8 3.00 -3.11 9.42
C ILE A 8 2.18 -4.11 8.62
N GLN A 9 1.15 -4.68 9.23
CA GLN A 9 0.27 -5.65 8.60
C GLN A 9 -1.00 -4.96 8.11
N GLY A 10 -1.16 -4.85 6.81
CA GLY A 10 -2.37 -4.36 6.18
C GLY A 10 -3.31 -5.49 5.75
N PRO A 11 -4.48 -5.17 5.16
CA PRO A 11 -5.47 -6.16 4.75
C PRO A 11 -4.97 -7.14 3.68
N THR A 12 -4.18 -6.66 2.71
CA THR A 12 -3.74 -7.44 1.54
C THR A 12 -2.24 -7.73 1.51
N VAL A 13 -1.43 -6.89 2.17
CA VAL A 13 0.03 -6.99 2.21
C VAL A 13 0.55 -6.74 3.62
N THR A 14 1.73 -7.27 3.92
CA THR A 14 2.51 -6.93 5.12
C THR A 14 3.78 -6.22 4.68
N ARG A 15 4.04 -5.04 5.24
CA ARG A 15 5.27 -4.27 5.02
C ARG A 15 6.28 -4.58 6.13
N TYR A 16 7.43 -5.11 5.73
CA TYR A 16 8.61 -5.26 6.59
C TYR A 16 9.51 -4.04 6.38
N GLU A 17 9.76 -3.29 7.45
CA GLU A 17 10.70 -2.17 7.43
C GLU A 17 12.09 -2.68 7.77
N ILE A 18 13.04 -2.46 6.88
CA ILE A 18 14.40 -2.98 6.98
C ILE A 18 15.36 -1.81 7.05
N HIS A 19 16.23 -1.83 8.05
CA HIS A 19 17.37 -0.94 8.11
C HIS A 19 18.57 -1.62 7.42
N PRO A 20 19.02 -1.13 6.26
CA PRO A 20 20.17 -1.69 5.57
C PRO A 20 21.44 -1.46 6.38
N ALA A 21 22.40 -2.38 6.28
CA ALA A 21 23.71 -2.17 6.87
C ALA A 21 24.42 -0.96 6.23
N PRO A 22 25.29 -0.25 6.97
CA PRO A 22 26.09 0.83 6.40
C PRO A 22 26.81 0.38 5.12
N GLY A 23 26.79 1.23 4.09
CA GLY A 23 27.42 0.96 2.79
C GLY A 23 26.64 0.05 1.84
N VAL A 24 25.50 -0.53 2.24
CA VAL A 24 24.64 -1.27 1.32
C VAL A 24 23.88 -0.29 0.43
N LYS A 25 24.12 -0.38 -0.89
CA LYS A 25 23.39 0.40 -1.89
C LYS A 25 21.93 -0.03 -1.95
N ILE A 26 21.02 0.95 -2.02
CA ILE A 26 19.57 0.70 -2.17
C ILE A 26 19.29 -0.15 -3.41
N SER A 27 19.98 0.12 -4.52
CA SER A 27 19.85 -0.64 -5.77
C SER A 27 20.12 -2.13 -5.62
N LYS A 28 21.02 -2.52 -4.70
CA LYS A 28 21.29 -3.93 -4.41
C LYS A 28 20.07 -4.62 -3.80
N ILE A 29 19.27 -3.91 -3.01
CA ILE A 29 18.07 -4.45 -2.36
C ILE A 29 16.93 -4.51 -3.38
N THR A 30 16.71 -3.44 -4.14
CA THR A 30 15.65 -3.39 -5.16
C THR A 30 15.84 -4.45 -6.24
N ASN A 31 17.08 -4.76 -6.61
CA ASN A 31 17.39 -5.78 -7.61
C ASN A 31 17.17 -7.23 -7.13
N LEU A 32 17.02 -7.44 -5.82
CA LEU A 32 16.71 -8.76 -5.24
C LEU A 32 15.21 -9.05 -5.17
N SER A 33 14.35 -8.23 -5.78
CA SER A 33 12.89 -8.39 -5.73
C SER A 33 12.42 -9.80 -6.07
N ASN A 34 12.98 -10.40 -7.14
CA ASN A 34 12.63 -11.75 -7.57
C ASN A 34 13.11 -12.82 -6.58
N ASP A 35 14.34 -12.71 -6.06
CA ASP A 35 14.89 -13.65 -5.08
C ASP A 35 14.13 -13.58 -3.75
N ILE A 36 13.74 -12.38 -3.34
CA ILE A 36 12.90 -12.16 -2.16
C ILE A 36 11.51 -12.76 -2.39
N ALA A 37 10.88 -12.52 -3.53
CA ALA A 37 9.59 -13.10 -3.87
C ALA A 37 9.63 -14.64 -3.84
N LEU A 38 10.68 -15.23 -4.41
CA LEU A 38 10.94 -16.67 -4.37
C LEU A 38 11.07 -17.18 -2.92
N SER A 39 11.83 -16.46 -2.08
CA SER A 39 12.05 -16.84 -0.67
C SER A 39 10.75 -16.79 0.15
N PHE A 40 9.81 -15.92 -0.20
CA PHE A 40 8.49 -15.82 0.43
C PHE A 40 7.43 -16.72 -0.22
N ALA A 41 7.76 -17.43 -1.31
CA ALA A 41 6.82 -18.21 -2.13
C ALA A 41 5.62 -17.37 -2.61
N VAL A 42 5.89 -16.15 -3.08
CA VAL A 42 4.89 -15.23 -3.64
C VAL A 42 5.25 -14.85 -5.08
N ALA A 43 4.25 -14.45 -5.86
CA ALA A 43 4.46 -14.07 -7.27
C ALA A 43 5.35 -12.83 -7.43
N SER A 44 5.24 -11.86 -6.51
CA SER A 44 6.05 -10.65 -6.51
C SER A 44 6.03 -9.98 -5.13
N VAL A 45 7.01 -9.10 -4.92
CA VAL A 45 7.08 -8.18 -3.78
C VAL A 45 7.24 -6.76 -4.28
N ARG A 46 6.75 -5.78 -3.52
CA ARG A 46 6.99 -4.35 -3.80
C ARG A 46 8.05 -3.83 -2.83
N ILE A 47 9.09 -3.20 -3.37
CA ILE A 47 10.16 -2.59 -2.58
C ILE A 47 10.01 -1.07 -2.66
N GLU A 48 9.79 -0.44 -1.50
CA GLU A 48 9.70 1.00 -1.34
C GLU A 48 10.99 1.51 -0.68
N ALA A 49 11.82 2.23 -1.43
CA ALA A 49 13.12 2.65 -0.96
C ALA A 49 13.49 4.07 -1.46
N PRO A 50 13.78 5.02 -0.56
CA PRO A 50 13.55 4.99 0.89
C PRO A 50 12.06 5.12 1.25
N ILE A 51 11.66 4.68 2.44
CA ILE A 51 10.34 5.02 2.98
C ILE A 51 10.32 6.52 3.32
N PRO A 52 9.36 7.32 2.83
CA PRO A 52 9.25 8.73 3.18
C PRO A 52 9.25 8.96 4.69
N GLY A 53 10.12 9.85 5.17
CA GLY A 53 10.22 10.19 6.60
C GLY A 53 10.93 9.14 7.48
N LYS A 54 11.40 8.00 6.93
CA LYS A 54 12.11 6.97 7.69
C LYS A 54 13.45 6.58 7.05
N LYS A 55 14.45 6.28 7.88
CA LYS A 55 15.75 5.70 7.44
C LYS A 55 15.63 4.18 7.25
N ALA A 56 14.68 3.74 6.42
CA ALA A 56 14.38 2.33 6.20
C ALA A 56 13.94 2.06 4.75
N VAL A 57 14.00 0.79 4.36
CA VAL A 57 13.45 0.25 3.12
C VAL A 57 12.23 -0.60 3.47
N GLY A 58 11.11 -0.37 2.80
CA GLY A 58 9.89 -1.15 2.97
C GLY A 58 9.85 -2.30 1.98
N ILE A 59 9.64 -3.52 2.45
CA ILE A 59 9.34 -4.68 1.60
C ILE A 59 7.91 -5.12 1.87
N GLU A 60 7.04 -4.92 0.88
CA GLU A 60 5.65 -5.34 0.92
C GLU A 60 5.51 -6.73 0.32
N VAL A 61 5.08 -7.67 1.17
CA VAL A 61 4.85 -9.06 0.82
C VAL A 61 3.35 -9.33 0.86
N PRO A 62 2.75 -9.94 -0.17
CA PRO A 62 1.34 -10.34 -0.17
C PRO A 62 1.01 -11.25 1.03
N ASN A 63 -0.11 -10.96 1.70
CA ASN A 63 -0.59 -11.82 2.78
C ASN A 63 -1.08 -13.16 2.21
N ARG A 64 -0.83 -14.25 2.95
CA ARG A 64 -1.36 -15.60 2.62
C ARG A 64 -2.89 -15.63 2.60
N LYS A 65 -3.52 -14.91 3.54
CA LYS A 65 -4.97 -14.68 3.58
C LYS A 65 -5.20 -13.18 3.42
N ARG A 66 -5.83 -12.78 2.31
CA ARG A 66 -6.21 -11.39 2.06
C ARG A 66 -7.58 -11.15 2.66
N ILE A 67 -7.75 -10.00 3.29
CA ILE A 67 -9.02 -9.57 3.85
C ILE A 67 -9.69 -8.63 2.84
N ASN A 68 -10.99 -8.80 2.62
CA ASN A 68 -11.75 -7.89 1.78
C ASN A 68 -11.88 -6.54 2.47
N VAL A 69 -11.72 -5.47 1.68
CA VAL A 69 -12.02 -4.11 2.12
C VAL A 69 -13.42 -3.77 1.63
N TYR A 70 -14.35 -3.53 2.55
CA TYR A 70 -15.74 -3.23 2.20
C TYR A 70 -15.94 -1.72 2.11
N LEU A 71 -16.64 -1.25 1.06
CA LEU A 71 -16.98 0.17 0.91
C LEU A 71 -17.66 0.74 2.17
N LYS A 72 -18.55 -0.06 2.79
CA LYS A 72 -19.24 0.31 4.03
C LYS A 72 -18.29 0.71 5.15
N GLU A 73 -17.13 0.06 5.28
CA GLU A 73 -16.16 0.37 6.34
C GLU A 73 -15.59 1.78 6.17
N ILE A 74 -15.37 2.20 4.92
CA ILE A 74 -14.86 3.53 4.60
C ILE A 74 -15.96 4.56 4.77
N LEU A 75 -17.16 4.28 4.26
CA LEU A 75 -18.31 5.19 4.37
C LEU A 75 -18.72 5.42 5.84
N GLN A 76 -18.54 4.43 6.71
CA GLN A 76 -18.84 4.55 8.15
C GLN A 76 -17.68 5.15 8.96
N SER A 77 -16.53 5.42 8.35
CA SER A 77 -15.39 6.03 9.05
C SER A 77 -15.71 7.46 9.48
N SER A 78 -15.09 7.89 10.59
CA SER A 78 -15.22 9.25 11.09
C SER A 78 -14.70 10.28 10.09
N GLU A 79 -13.67 9.91 9.35
CA GLU A 79 -13.03 10.70 8.31
C GLU A 79 -14.01 10.98 7.17
N PHE A 80 -14.78 9.98 6.73
CA PHE A 80 -15.78 10.16 5.68
C PHE A 80 -17.00 10.94 6.17
N GLN A 81 -17.53 10.59 7.35
CA GLN A 81 -18.76 11.18 7.88
C GLN A 81 -18.60 12.63 8.34
N ASN A 82 -17.46 12.95 8.96
CA ASN A 82 -17.21 14.28 9.53
C ASN A 82 -16.22 15.11 8.70
N GLY A 83 -15.71 14.55 7.60
CA GLY A 83 -14.79 15.24 6.69
C GLY A 83 -15.46 16.42 6.01
N LYS A 84 -14.72 17.52 5.84
CA LYS A 84 -15.20 18.71 5.13
C LYS A 84 -14.98 18.57 3.62
N TYR A 85 -15.49 17.49 3.05
CA TYR A 85 -15.38 17.21 1.62
C TYR A 85 -16.60 17.76 0.86
N LYS A 86 -16.38 18.30 -0.33
CA LYS A 86 -17.46 18.73 -1.23
C LYS A 86 -17.96 17.58 -2.09
N LEU A 87 -17.05 16.77 -2.63
CA LEU A 87 -17.33 15.61 -3.47
C LEU A 87 -16.43 14.44 -3.05
N PRO A 88 -16.68 13.82 -1.87
CA PRO A 88 -15.83 12.76 -1.37
C PRO A 88 -15.91 11.49 -2.23
N ILE A 89 -14.75 10.89 -2.50
CA ILE A 89 -14.58 9.58 -3.13
C ILE A 89 -13.88 8.67 -2.12
N ALA A 90 -14.53 7.57 -1.75
CA ALA A 90 -13.95 6.51 -0.94
C ALA A 90 -13.08 5.60 -1.82
N LEU A 91 -11.75 5.68 -1.69
CA LEU A 91 -10.81 4.96 -2.56
C LEU A 91 -10.41 3.58 -2.03
N GLY A 92 -10.37 3.40 -0.71
CA GLY A 92 -9.91 2.16 -0.11
C GLY A 92 -9.40 2.33 1.31
N ILE A 93 -8.57 1.39 1.72
CA ILE A 93 -7.85 1.39 2.99
C ILE A 93 -6.36 1.26 2.67
N ASP A 94 -5.50 2.03 3.34
CA ASP A 94 -4.06 1.92 3.19
C ASP A 94 -3.47 0.68 3.89
N ILE A 95 -2.16 0.49 3.77
CA ILE A 95 -1.48 -0.63 4.41
C ILE A 95 -1.50 -0.57 5.95
N GLY A 96 -1.77 0.60 6.54
CA GLY A 96 -1.89 0.81 7.97
C GLY A 96 -3.32 0.61 8.49
N GLY A 97 -4.27 0.30 7.62
CA GLY A 97 -5.67 0.13 7.99
C GLY A 97 -6.47 1.44 8.02
N LYS A 98 -5.89 2.56 7.55
CA LYS A 98 -6.57 3.85 7.54
C LYS A 98 -7.42 4.03 6.28
N PRO A 99 -8.68 4.52 6.40
CA PRO A 99 -9.49 4.86 5.23
C PRO A 99 -8.82 5.95 4.38
N ILE A 100 -8.84 5.76 3.07
CA ILE A 100 -8.36 6.72 2.08
C ILE A 100 -9.56 7.32 1.35
N ILE A 101 -9.69 8.63 1.51
CA ILE A 101 -10.79 9.42 0.98
C ILE A 101 -10.17 10.62 0.25
N ALA A 102 -10.61 10.86 -0.97
CA ALA A 102 -10.21 12.02 -1.77
C ALA A 102 -11.42 12.95 -1.98
N ASP A 103 -11.18 14.25 -2.13
CA ASP A 103 -12.23 15.19 -2.57
C ASP A 103 -12.06 15.46 -4.07
N LEU A 104 -13.03 15.03 -4.87
CA LEU A 104 -13.02 15.27 -6.31
C LEU A 104 -13.08 16.77 -6.64
N ALA A 105 -13.62 17.61 -5.74
CA ALA A 105 -13.60 19.05 -5.95
C ALA A 105 -12.17 19.66 -5.88
N GLU A 106 -11.26 19.01 -5.17
CA GLU A 106 -9.83 19.40 -5.12
C GLU A 106 -9.01 18.74 -6.25
N LEU A 107 -9.56 17.68 -6.85
CA LEU A 107 -9.02 16.95 -7.99
C LEU A 107 -9.92 17.16 -9.22
N PRO A 108 -9.89 18.34 -9.86
CA PRO A 108 -10.93 18.75 -10.82
C PRO A 108 -11.15 17.74 -11.96
N HIS A 109 -10.13 16.93 -12.28
CA HIS A 109 -10.24 15.77 -13.16
C HIS A 109 -9.46 14.58 -12.58
N LEU A 110 -9.99 13.36 -12.80
CA LEU A 110 -9.39 12.10 -12.36
C LEU A 110 -9.28 11.13 -13.54
N LEU A 111 -8.11 10.52 -13.73
CA LEU A 111 -7.87 9.46 -14.72
C LEU A 111 -7.78 8.10 -14.01
N ILE A 112 -8.63 7.15 -14.39
CA ILE A 112 -8.59 5.77 -13.87
C ILE A 112 -8.24 4.82 -15.02
N ALA A 113 -7.08 4.15 -14.94
CA ALA A 113 -6.59 3.20 -15.93
C ALA A 113 -6.15 1.89 -15.29
N GLY A 114 -6.24 0.78 -16.03
CA GLY A 114 -5.83 -0.54 -15.55
C GLY A 114 -6.30 -1.67 -16.46
N ALA A 115 -5.57 -2.79 -16.45
CA ALA A 115 -5.87 -3.98 -17.25
C ALA A 115 -7.18 -4.68 -16.82
N THR A 116 -7.69 -5.59 -17.63
CA THR A 116 -8.86 -6.42 -17.27
C THR A 116 -8.58 -7.21 -15.99
N GLY A 117 -9.54 -7.24 -15.07
CA GLY A 117 -9.40 -7.92 -13.78
C GLY A 117 -8.61 -7.16 -12.70
N SER A 118 -8.09 -5.97 -12.99
CA SER A 118 -7.36 -5.14 -11.99
C SER A 118 -8.26 -4.41 -10.98
N GLY A 119 -9.58 -4.47 -11.15
CA GLY A 119 -10.55 -3.82 -10.25
C GLY A 119 -11.05 -2.45 -10.72
N LYS A 120 -10.67 -1.96 -11.91
CA LYS A 120 -11.11 -0.65 -12.45
C LYS A 120 -12.63 -0.45 -12.40
N SER A 121 -13.44 -1.39 -12.91
CA SER A 121 -14.89 -1.24 -12.93
C SER A 121 -15.49 -1.23 -11.53
N VAL A 122 -14.88 -1.93 -10.57
CA VAL A 122 -15.32 -1.92 -9.16
C VAL A 122 -15.00 -0.59 -8.50
N CYS A 123 -13.84 0.02 -8.82
CA CYS A 123 -13.43 1.33 -8.29
C CYS A 123 -14.30 2.50 -8.78
N ILE A 124 -14.96 2.36 -9.93
CA ILE A 124 -15.85 3.39 -10.50
C ILE A 124 -17.26 3.34 -9.89
N ASN A 125 -17.70 2.18 -9.40
CA ASN A 125 -19.03 1.97 -8.80
C ASN A 125 -19.04 2.35 -7.32
#